data_AF-A0A8T4WMK8-F1
#
_entry.id   AF-A0A8T4WMK8-F1
#
_cell.length_a   1.000
_cell.length_b   1.000
_cell.length_c   1.000
_cell.angle_alpha   90.00
_cell.angle_beta   90.00
_cell.angle_gamma   90.00
#
_symmetry.space_group_name_H-M   'P 1'
#
loop_
_entity.id
_entity.type
_entity.pdbx_description
1 polymer ?
#
loop_
_entity_poly.entity_id
_entity_poly.type
_entity_poly.pdbx_seq_one_letter_code
_entity_poly.pdbx_strand_id
1 'polypeptide(L)'
;MQPQKRPKEESEENDEFIESSDSTLTTKKIAVAGVLAALSVAVAPIVAFIPRIPGWGIALFDPVSIFWIIAFLIGGFAVGMASMTVGTIALLFYDPTGPIGTLLKLIATVPMIIIPWLGVKLGDKAAAGRKLGNVKRYVTLMIVATIVRLIIMIPLNLIIVPLFFGLDDTAFLIAYTVVLNAVQAFWDITIPYVVVHPTSLFDEFGLW
;
A
#
# COMPACT_ATOMS: atom_id res chain seq x y z
N MET A 1 10.14 -12.32 -63.00
CA MET A 1 10.13 -11.75 -61.64
C MET A 1 9.05 -12.47 -60.85
N GLN A 2 9.43 -13.42 -59.99
CA GLN A 2 8.48 -14.03 -59.04
C GLN A 2 8.44 -13.19 -57.76
N PRO A 3 7.25 -13.00 -57.14
CA PRO A 3 7.14 -12.28 -55.89
C PRO A 3 7.69 -13.14 -54.75
N GLN A 4 8.71 -12.64 -54.05
CA GLN A 4 9.16 -13.21 -52.78
C GLN A 4 8.01 -13.09 -51.77
N LYS A 5 7.38 -14.22 -51.42
CA LYS A 5 6.59 -14.34 -50.20
C LYS A 5 7.53 -14.12 -49.02
N ARG A 6 7.33 -13.03 -48.28
CA ARG A 6 7.96 -12.85 -46.96
C ARG A 6 7.35 -13.86 -45.96
N PRO A 7 8.13 -14.34 -44.97
CA PRO A 7 7.79 -15.50 -44.16
C PRO A 7 6.71 -15.14 -43.14
N LYS A 8 5.73 -16.04 -42.98
CA LYS A 8 4.70 -15.99 -41.92
C LYS A 8 5.24 -16.46 -40.55
N GLU A 9 6.38 -17.14 -40.54
CA GLU A 9 6.94 -17.78 -39.34
C GLU A 9 7.56 -16.75 -38.38
N GLU A 10 8.16 -15.66 -38.87
CA GLU A 10 8.74 -14.60 -38.02
C GLU A 10 7.71 -13.81 -37.20
N SER A 11 6.44 -13.78 -37.62
CA SER A 11 5.38 -13.10 -36.86
C SER A 11 4.82 -13.96 -35.73
N GLU A 12 4.72 -15.28 -35.91
CA GLU A 12 4.17 -16.19 -34.91
C GLU A 12 5.16 -16.40 -33.75
N GLU A 13 6.46 -16.49 -34.05
CA GLU A 13 7.51 -16.68 -33.05
C GLU A 13 7.69 -15.44 -32.14
N ASN A 14 7.50 -14.23 -32.68
CA ASN A 14 7.54 -13.00 -31.89
C ASN A 14 6.31 -12.85 -30.97
N ASP A 15 5.12 -13.21 -31.46
CA ASP A 15 3.88 -13.11 -30.67
C ASP A 15 3.91 -14.11 -29.50
N GLU A 16 4.37 -15.34 -29.71
CA GLU A 16 4.48 -16.37 -28.66
C GLU A 16 5.52 -15.98 -27.59
N PHE A 17 6.63 -15.34 -27.99
CA PHE A 17 7.65 -14.84 -27.06
C PHE A 17 7.14 -13.67 -26.22
N ILE A 18 6.39 -12.73 -26.81
CA ILE A 18 5.78 -11.59 -26.10
C ILE A 18 4.74 -12.07 -25.08
N GLU A 19 3.88 -13.02 -25.46
CA GLU A 19 2.84 -13.56 -24.59
C GLU A 19 3.42 -14.30 -23.36
N SER A 20 4.53 -15.04 -23.56
CA SER A 20 5.23 -15.73 -22.47
C SER A 20 5.85 -14.77 -21.43
N SER A 21 6.31 -13.60 -21.88
CA SER A 21 6.92 -12.56 -21.03
C SER A 21 5.86 -11.86 -20.15
N ASP A 22 4.73 -11.50 -20.73
CA ASP A 22 3.64 -10.81 -20.02
C ASP A 22 2.94 -11.72 -18.99
N SER A 23 2.77 -13.00 -19.34
CA SER A 23 2.28 -14.02 -18.41
C SER A 23 3.20 -14.16 -17.20
N THR A 24 4.51 -14.28 -17.44
CA THR A 24 5.52 -14.41 -16.37
C THR A 24 5.54 -13.18 -15.46
N LEU A 25 5.45 -11.98 -16.03
CA LEU A 25 5.39 -10.73 -15.25
C LEU A 25 4.13 -10.68 -14.39
N THR A 26 2.99 -11.09 -14.94
CA THR A 26 1.72 -11.16 -14.22
C THR A 26 1.77 -12.14 -13.06
N THR A 27 2.36 -13.33 -13.26
CA THR A 27 2.58 -14.31 -12.19
C THR A 27 3.44 -13.73 -11.08
N LYS A 28 4.53 -13.03 -11.40
CA LYS A 28 5.38 -12.35 -10.40
C LYS A 28 4.59 -11.31 -9.60
N LYS A 29 3.78 -10.48 -10.27
CA LYS A 29 2.92 -9.46 -9.62
C LYS A 29 1.95 -10.09 -8.62
N ILE A 30 1.28 -11.17 -9.03
CA ILE A 30 0.34 -11.91 -8.17
C ILE A 30 1.08 -12.53 -6.97
N ALA A 31 2.24 -13.16 -7.22
CA ALA A 31 3.04 -13.77 -6.16
C ALA A 31 3.50 -12.75 -5.13
N VAL A 32 4.04 -11.60 -5.56
CA VAL A 32 4.47 -10.52 -4.66
C VAL A 32 3.30 -9.96 -3.87
N ALA A 33 2.16 -9.69 -4.52
CA ALA A 33 0.97 -9.20 -3.83
C ALA A 33 0.48 -10.17 -2.75
N GLY A 34 0.43 -11.46 -3.08
CA GLY A 34 0.00 -12.53 -2.17
C GLY A 34 0.94 -12.73 -1.00
N VAL A 35 2.25 -12.78 -1.23
CA VAL A 35 3.26 -12.93 -0.16
C VAL A 35 3.21 -11.74 0.80
N LEU A 36 3.17 -10.50 0.28
CA LEU A 36 3.13 -9.31 1.13
C LEU A 36 1.79 -9.16 1.85
N ALA A 37 0.68 -9.61 1.25
CA ALA A 37 -0.61 -9.69 1.93
C ALA A 37 -0.53 -10.69 3.10
N ALA A 38 0.01 -11.89 2.88
CA ALA A 38 0.18 -12.91 3.92
C ALA A 38 1.09 -12.40 5.05
N LEU A 39 2.20 -11.75 4.73
CA LEU A 39 3.09 -11.14 5.72
C LEU A 39 2.39 -10.05 6.52
N SER A 40 1.56 -9.20 5.87
CA SER A 40 0.77 -8.19 6.57
C SER A 40 -0.13 -8.80 7.63
N VAL A 41 -0.76 -9.94 7.35
CA VAL A 41 -1.61 -10.66 8.32
C VAL A 41 -0.77 -11.35 9.38
N ALA A 42 0.36 -11.96 9.01
CA ALA A 42 1.24 -12.67 9.93
C ALA A 42 1.82 -11.78 11.04
N VAL A 43 2.00 -10.48 10.76
CA VAL A 43 2.45 -9.50 11.77
C VAL A 43 1.33 -8.89 12.61
N ALA A 44 0.06 -9.08 12.22
CA ALA A 44 -1.08 -8.48 12.92
C ALA A 44 -1.19 -8.86 14.41
N PRO A 45 -0.85 -10.11 14.84
CA PRO A 45 -0.86 -10.46 16.26
C PRO A 45 0.10 -9.63 17.13
N ILE A 46 1.13 -8.99 16.56
CA ILE A 46 2.03 -8.10 17.30
C ILE A 46 1.25 -6.96 17.96
N VAL A 47 0.15 -6.52 17.33
CA VAL A 47 -0.72 -5.45 17.82
C VAL A 47 -1.43 -5.82 19.13
N ALA A 48 -1.47 -7.10 19.53
CA ALA A 48 -1.96 -7.51 20.84
C ALA A 48 -1.02 -7.07 21.99
N PHE A 49 0.26 -6.85 21.71
CA PHE A 49 1.27 -6.44 22.70
C PHE A 49 1.51 -4.94 22.73
N ILE A 50 0.84 -4.18 21.85
CA ILE A 50 1.01 -2.73 21.72
C ILE A 50 -0.08 -2.04 22.55
N PRO A 51 0.26 -1.01 23.34
CA PRO A 51 -0.73 -0.25 24.09
C PRO A 51 -1.84 0.30 23.18
N ARG A 52 -3.07 0.29 23.71
CA ARG A 52 -4.26 0.81 23.04
C ARG A 52 -4.82 1.98 23.80
N ILE A 53 -5.49 2.89 23.09
CA ILE A 53 -6.19 4.00 23.72
C ILE A 53 -7.42 3.46 24.46
N PRO A 54 -7.55 3.70 25.79
CA PRO A 54 -8.72 3.28 26.55
C PRO A 54 -10.02 3.85 25.95
N GLY A 55 -11.09 3.05 25.93
CA GLY A 55 -12.39 3.43 25.36
C GLY A 55 -12.47 3.33 23.84
N TRP A 56 -11.41 3.65 23.10
CA TRP A 56 -11.40 3.59 21.63
C TRP A 56 -10.85 2.26 21.10
N GLY A 57 -9.88 1.64 21.78
CA GLY A 57 -9.31 0.36 21.38
C GLY A 57 -8.34 0.42 20.19
N ILE A 58 -8.11 1.60 19.60
CA ILE A 58 -7.09 1.79 18.57
C ILE A 58 -5.68 1.56 19.14
N ALA A 59 -4.85 0.82 18.40
CA ALA A 59 -3.46 0.57 18.77
C ALA A 59 -2.56 1.75 18.38
N LEU A 60 -1.58 2.07 19.23
CA LEU A 60 -0.63 3.16 18.97
C LEU A 60 0.22 2.94 17.71
N PHE A 61 0.51 1.68 17.39
CA PHE A 61 1.30 1.27 16.25
C PHE A 61 0.74 -0.02 15.66
N ASP A 62 0.77 -0.13 14.34
CA ASP A 62 0.29 -1.31 13.63
C ASP A 62 1.08 -1.48 12.31
N PRO A 63 1.93 -2.53 12.22
CA PRO A 63 2.87 -2.71 11.12
C PRO A 63 2.25 -3.24 9.82
N VAL A 64 0.96 -3.60 9.81
CA VAL A 64 0.33 -4.27 8.66
C VAL A 64 0.44 -3.45 7.36
N SER A 65 0.20 -2.13 7.41
CA SER A 65 0.19 -1.23 6.24
C SER A 65 1.56 -1.06 5.58
N ILE A 66 2.63 -1.31 6.32
CA ILE A 66 4.01 -1.28 5.83
C ILE A 66 4.16 -2.25 4.66
N PHE A 67 3.63 -3.47 4.78
CA PHE A 67 3.73 -4.49 3.73
C PHE A 67 2.93 -4.13 2.48
N TRP A 68 1.79 -3.46 2.63
CA TRP A 68 0.98 -2.99 1.51
C TRP A 68 1.70 -1.87 0.73
N ILE A 69 2.36 -0.96 1.46
CA ILE A 69 3.15 0.11 0.84
C ILE A 69 4.42 -0.45 0.19
N ILE A 70 5.07 -1.46 0.79
CA ILE A 70 6.17 -2.20 0.14
C ILE A 70 5.67 -2.84 -1.16
N ALA A 71 4.51 -3.48 -1.16
CA ALA A 71 3.91 -4.09 -2.35
C ALA A 71 3.67 -3.05 -3.46
N PHE A 72 3.20 -1.87 -3.08
CA PHE A 72 3.06 -0.73 -3.98
C PHE A 72 4.42 -0.25 -4.53
N LEU A 73 5.42 -0.09 -3.68
CA LEU A 73 6.74 0.39 -4.12
C LEU A 73 7.45 -0.61 -5.05
N ILE A 74 7.24 -1.91 -4.86
CA ILE A 74 7.84 -2.95 -5.70
C ILE A 74 7.08 -3.11 -7.03
N GLY A 75 5.75 -3.19 -6.99
CA GLY A 75 4.95 -3.60 -8.16
C GLY A 75 3.89 -2.61 -8.62
N GLY A 76 3.97 -1.38 -8.15
CA GLY A 76 3.07 -0.31 -8.53
C GLY A 76 1.66 -0.46 -7.97
N PHE A 77 0.74 0.34 -8.53
CA PHE A 77 -0.61 0.49 -8.01
C PHE A 77 -1.38 -0.83 -7.93
N ALA A 78 -1.34 -1.65 -8.99
CA ALA A 78 -2.10 -2.90 -9.04
C ALA A 78 -1.65 -3.89 -7.95
N VAL A 79 -0.34 -4.06 -7.76
CA VAL A 79 0.23 -4.97 -6.76
C VAL A 79 -0.04 -4.46 -5.35
N GLY A 80 0.15 -3.16 -5.10
CA GLY A 80 -0.17 -2.53 -3.82
C GLY A 80 -1.64 -2.68 -3.42
N MET A 81 -2.56 -2.36 -4.34
CA MET A 81 -4.00 -2.47 -4.10
C MET A 81 -4.45 -3.93 -3.93
N ALA A 82 -3.91 -4.86 -4.72
CA ALA A 82 -4.21 -6.28 -4.55
C ALA A 82 -3.74 -6.78 -3.18
N SER A 83 -2.50 -6.44 -2.79
CA SER A 83 -1.95 -6.83 -1.49
C SER A 83 -2.76 -6.25 -0.32
N MET A 84 -3.09 -4.96 -0.39
CA MET A 84 -3.93 -4.29 0.59
C MET A 84 -5.32 -4.89 0.69
N THR A 85 -5.96 -5.21 -0.44
CA THR A 85 -7.32 -5.78 -0.46
C THR A 85 -7.34 -7.18 0.14
N VAL A 86 -6.43 -8.07 -0.29
CA VAL A 86 -6.32 -9.43 0.23
C VAL A 86 -5.93 -9.42 1.70
N GLY A 87 -4.96 -8.57 2.08
CA GLY A 87 -4.55 -8.38 3.48
C GLY A 87 -5.70 -7.89 4.35
N THR A 88 -6.47 -6.91 3.89
CA THR A 88 -7.65 -6.40 4.60
C THR A 88 -8.69 -7.50 4.81
N ILE A 89 -9.04 -8.26 3.76
CA ILE A 89 -10.01 -9.36 3.87
C ILE A 89 -9.54 -10.39 4.90
N ALA A 90 -8.27 -10.75 4.89
CA ALA A 90 -7.71 -11.69 5.85
C ALA A 90 -7.69 -11.13 7.28
N LEU A 91 -7.39 -9.85 7.46
CA LEU A 91 -7.39 -9.19 8.78
C LEU A 91 -8.75 -9.14 9.44
N LEU A 92 -9.84 -9.12 8.68
CA LEU A 92 -11.20 -9.17 9.25
C LEU A 92 -11.41 -10.37 10.19
N PHE A 93 -10.63 -11.44 10.03
CA PHE A 93 -10.70 -12.65 10.85
C PHE A 93 -9.75 -12.63 12.06
N TYR A 94 -8.84 -11.67 12.16
CA TYR A 94 -7.78 -11.62 13.18
C TYR A 94 -7.72 -10.31 13.97
N ASP A 95 -8.32 -9.23 13.47
CA ASP A 95 -8.26 -7.92 14.12
C ASP A 95 -9.14 -7.89 15.39
N PRO A 96 -8.55 -7.63 16.58
CA PRO A 96 -9.30 -7.57 17.83
C PRO A 96 -10.25 -6.35 17.93
N THR A 97 -10.07 -5.32 17.09
CA THR A 97 -11.01 -4.19 16.97
C THR A 97 -12.17 -4.49 16.03
N GLY A 98 -12.18 -5.70 15.45
CA GLY A 98 -13.20 -6.17 14.53
C GLY A 98 -13.19 -5.42 13.19
N PRO A 99 -14.27 -5.57 12.41
CA PRO A 99 -14.34 -5.04 11.05
C PRO A 99 -14.14 -3.53 10.94
N ILE A 100 -14.51 -2.77 11.96
CA ILE A 100 -14.46 -1.30 11.94
C ILE A 100 -13.01 -0.81 11.91
N GLY A 101 -12.15 -1.33 12.79
CA GLY A 101 -10.76 -0.91 12.81
C GLY A 101 -10.02 -1.32 11.53
N THR A 102 -10.31 -2.50 11.00
CA THR A 102 -9.76 -2.95 9.72
C THR A 102 -10.18 -2.05 8.56
N LEU A 103 -11.46 -1.62 8.51
CA LEU A 103 -11.94 -0.69 7.49
C LEU A 103 -11.32 0.71 7.63
N LEU A 104 -11.22 1.23 8.86
CA LEU A 104 -10.55 2.51 9.12
C LEU A 104 -9.08 2.47 8.70
N LYS A 105 -8.40 1.33 8.91
CA LYS A 105 -7.03 1.13 8.46
C LYS A 105 -6.91 1.13 6.93
N LEU A 106 -7.81 0.43 6.25
CA LEU A 106 -7.87 0.44 4.78
C LEU A 106 -8.01 1.87 4.28
N ILE A 107 -9.00 2.62 4.79
CA ILE A 107 -9.27 4.00 4.40
C ILE A 107 -8.05 4.90 4.69
N ALA A 108 -7.40 4.72 5.82
CA ALA A 108 -6.20 5.48 6.19
C ALA A 108 -5.00 5.20 5.26
N THR A 109 -4.90 3.98 4.71
CA THR A 109 -3.76 3.56 3.87
C THR A 109 -3.97 3.89 2.39
N VAL A 110 -5.22 3.96 1.91
CA VAL A 110 -5.55 4.27 0.51
C VAL A 110 -4.85 5.56 0.00
N PRO A 111 -4.87 6.70 0.73
CA PRO A 111 -4.14 7.91 0.31
C PRO A 111 -2.63 7.68 0.15
N MET A 112 -2.04 6.84 1.01
CA MET A 112 -0.62 6.51 1.02
C MET A 112 -0.18 5.73 -0.22
N ILE A 113 -1.11 5.16 -0.98
CA ILE A 113 -0.86 4.49 -2.26
C ILE A 113 -1.28 5.38 -3.44
N ILE A 114 -2.49 5.96 -3.40
CA ILE A 114 -3.06 6.71 -4.52
C ILE A 114 -2.26 7.98 -4.81
N ILE A 115 -1.91 8.76 -3.79
CA ILE A 115 -1.22 10.04 -3.98
C ILE A 115 0.17 9.86 -4.61
N PRO A 116 1.07 9.01 -4.08
CA PRO A 116 2.36 8.80 -4.74
C PRO A 116 2.21 8.19 -6.13
N TRP A 117 1.23 7.29 -6.35
CA TRP A 117 0.94 6.76 -7.69
C TRP A 117 0.57 7.88 -8.68
N LEU A 118 -0.38 8.74 -8.33
CA LEU A 118 -0.75 9.89 -9.17
C LEU A 118 0.43 10.82 -9.41
N GLY A 119 1.25 11.05 -8.38
CA GLY A 119 2.45 11.90 -8.45
C GLY A 119 3.54 11.39 -9.40
N VAL A 120 3.58 10.09 -9.71
CA VAL A 120 4.51 9.52 -10.70
C VAL A 120 3.87 9.15 -12.04
N LYS A 121 2.54 8.97 -12.07
CA LYS A 121 1.76 8.65 -13.28
C LYS A 121 1.81 9.76 -14.34
N LEU A 122 2.06 11.01 -13.93
CA LEU A 122 2.19 12.16 -14.83
C LEU A 122 3.48 12.17 -15.68
N GLY A 123 4.28 11.10 -15.66
CA GLY A 123 5.42 10.93 -16.55
C GLY A 123 5.55 9.49 -17.05
N ASP A 124 6.74 9.14 -17.56
CA ASP A 124 7.02 7.78 -18.04
C ASP A 124 6.71 6.69 -16.99
N LYS A 125 5.84 5.73 -17.39
CA LYS A 125 5.36 4.59 -16.58
C LYS A 125 6.48 3.62 -16.26
N ALA A 126 7.38 3.35 -17.21
CA ALA A 126 8.49 2.40 -17.02
C ALA A 126 9.50 2.91 -15.97
N ALA A 127 9.57 4.22 -15.76
CA ALA A 127 10.41 4.86 -14.76
C ALA A 127 9.65 5.27 -13.49
N ALA A 128 8.35 4.97 -13.37
CA ALA A 128 7.51 5.47 -12.29
C ALA A 128 8.00 5.03 -10.89
N GLY A 129 8.33 3.75 -10.73
CA GLY A 129 8.89 3.24 -9.47
C GLY A 129 10.29 3.80 -9.16
N ARG A 130 11.16 3.94 -10.17
CA ARG A 130 12.50 4.55 -9.99
C ARG A 130 12.41 6.00 -9.54
N LYS A 131 11.40 6.75 -10.00
CA LYS A 131 11.16 8.14 -9.56
C LYS A 131 10.82 8.24 -8.07
N LEU A 132 10.21 7.21 -7.49
CA LEU A 132 9.98 7.12 -6.04
C LEU A 132 11.27 6.80 -5.26
N GLY A 133 12.31 6.28 -5.93
CA GLY A 133 13.64 6.12 -5.32
C GLY A 133 14.36 7.43 -4.98
N ASN A 134 13.82 8.59 -5.40
CA ASN A 134 14.30 9.88 -4.92
C ASN A 134 13.65 10.23 -3.58
N VAL A 135 14.44 10.22 -2.50
CA VAL A 135 13.98 10.53 -1.12
C VAL A 135 13.10 11.78 -1.06
N LYS A 136 13.53 12.88 -1.67
CA LYS A 136 12.81 14.16 -1.58
C LYS A 136 11.44 14.07 -2.24
N ARG A 137 11.37 13.47 -3.43
CA ARG A 137 10.11 13.28 -4.15
C ARG A 137 9.17 12.35 -3.39
N TYR A 138 9.67 11.21 -2.92
CA TYR A 138 8.89 10.26 -2.14
C TYR A 138 8.33 10.90 -0.88
N VAL A 139 9.18 11.48 -0.04
CA VAL A 139 8.77 12.14 1.21
C VAL A 139 7.75 13.25 0.92
N THR A 140 7.94 14.06 -0.12
CA THR A 140 6.98 15.11 -0.49
C THR A 140 5.60 14.53 -0.81
N LEU A 141 5.54 13.51 -1.67
CA LEU A 141 4.27 12.86 -2.04
C LEU A 141 3.60 12.19 -0.83
N MET A 142 4.39 11.58 0.05
CA MET A 142 3.88 10.93 1.25
C MET A 142 3.40 11.92 2.32
N ILE A 143 4.01 13.10 2.44
CA ILE A 143 3.49 14.18 3.29
C ILE A 143 2.11 14.62 2.78
N VAL A 144 1.97 14.83 1.46
CA VAL A 144 0.67 15.15 0.86
C VAL A 144 -0.34 14.03 1.13
N ALA A 145 0.07 12.77 0.98
CA ALA A 145 -0.77 11.62 1.30
C ALA A 145 -1.22 11.59 2.77
N THR A 146 -0.33 11.95 3.69
CA THR A 146 -0.61 12.03 5.13
C THR A 146 -1.62 13.14 5.43
N ILE A 147 -1.52 14.29 4.77
CA ILE A 147 -2.49 15.38 4.91
C ILE A 147 -3.87 14.92 4.43
N VAL A 148 -3.94 14.26 3.27
CA VAL A 148 -5.21 13.71 2.74
C VAL A 148 -5.78 12.64 3.68
N ARG A 149 -4.93 11.76 4.23
CA ARG A 149 -5.30 10.79 5.27
C ARG A 149 -5.91 11.49 6.48
N LEU A 150 -5.31 12.56 7.00
CA LEU A 150 -5.86 13.31 8.13
C LEU A 150 -7.20 13.97 7.82
N ILE A 151 -7.36 14.59 6.64
CA ILE A 151 -8.61 15.20 6.19
C ILE A 151 -9.75 14.18 6.17
N ILE A 152 -9.46 12.93 5.82
CA ILE A 152 -10.45 11.84 5.80
C ILE A 152 -10.68 11.26 7.20
N MET A 153 -9.61 11.00 7.96
CA MET A 153 -9.68 10.26 9.22
C MET A 153 -10.29 11.08 10.37
N ILE A 154 -10.09 12.41 10.39
CA ILE A 154 -10.70 13.27 11.41
C ILE A 154 -12.23 13.20 11.38
N PRO A 155 -12.92 13.51 10.28
CA PRO A 155 -14.38 13.44 10.23
C PRO A 155 -14.90 12.02 10.43
N LEU A 156 -14.21 10.99 9.91
CA LEU A 156 -14.60 9.60 10.15
C LEU A 156 -14.52 9.23 11.63
N ASN A 157 -13.44 9.58 12.34
CA ASN A 157 -13.32 9.27 13.75
C ASN A 157 -14.32 10.06 14.61
N LEU A 158 -14.63 11.30 14.24
CA LEU A 158 -15.67 12.09 14.90
C LEU A 158 -17.09 11.51 14.76
N ILE A 159 -17.31 10.62 13.80
CA ILE A 159 -18.60 9.94 13.60
C ILE A 159 -18.57 8.53 14.19
N ILE A 160 -17.55 7.75 13.81
CA ILE A 160 -17.46 6.33 14.14
C ILE A 160 -17.15 6.11 15.62
N VAL A 161 -16.29 6.92 16.22
CA VAL A 161 -15.87 6.69 17.62
C VAL A 161 -17.02 6.95 18.61
N PRO A 162 -17.74 8.08 18.53
CA PRO A 162 -18.98 8.28 19.29
C PRO A 162 -20.00 7.15 19.09
N LEU A 163 -20.27 6.79 17.83
CA LEU A 163 -21.33 5.86 17.47
C LEU A 163 -21.09 4.42 17.96
N PHE A 164 -19.85 3.94 17.89
CA PHE A 164 -19.52 2.54 18.18
C PHE A 164 -18.79 2.33 19.52
N PHE A 165 -18.21 3.39 20.09
CA PHE A 165 -17.38 3.30 21.29
C PHE A 165 -17.82 4.25 22.42
N GLY A 166 -18.80 5.12 22.18
CA GLY A 166 -19.40 5.99 23.21
C GLY A 166 -18.47 7.07 23.76
N LEU A 167 -17.41 7.42 23.02
CA LEU A 167 -16.48 8.49 23.39
C LEU A 167 -16.80 9.76 22.60
N ASP A 168 -17.34 10.76 23.29
CA ASP A 168 -17.88 11.98 22.69
C ASP A 168 -17.00 13.23 22.87
N ASP A 169 -15.82 13.08 23.48
CA ASP A 169 -14.88 14.20 23.66
C ASP A 169 -14.24 14.57 22.31
N THR A 170 -14.79 15.60 21.68
CA THR A 170 -14.36 16.09 20.36
C THR A 170 -12.90 16.55 20.36
N ALA A 171 -12.44 17.24 21.41
CA ALA A 171 -11.09 17.76 21.47
C ALA A 171 -10.08 16.60 21.59
N PHE A 172 -10.40 15.61 22.43
CA PHE A 172 -9.63 14.37 22.56
C PHE A 172 -9.56 13.62 21.23
N LEU A 173 -10.70 13.41 20.55
CA LEU A 173 -10.77 12.67 19.29
C LEU A 173 -9.92 13.32 18.18
N ILE A 174 -10.00 14.64 18.04
CA ILE A 174 -9.20 15.36 17.03
C ILE A 174 -7.72 15.24 17.37
N ALA A 175 -7.33 15.54 18.62
CA ALA A 175 -5.92 15.51 19.03
C ALA A 175 -5.29 14.13 18.83
N TYR A 176 -5.95 13.07 19.32
CA TYR A 176 -5.45 11.70 19.17
C TYR A 176 -5.51 11.22 17.72
N THR A 177 -6.54 11.57 16.95
CA THR A 177 -6.57 11.21 15.52
C THR A 177 -5.37 11.78 14.79
N VAL A 178 -5.03 13.06 15.04
CA VAL A 178 -3.87 13.72 14.42
C VAL A 178 -2.58 13.02 14.84
N VAL A 179 -2.36 12.84 16.14
CA VAL A 179 -1.12 12.23 16.67
C VAL A 179 -0.94 10.80 16.16
N LEU A 180 -1.97 9.95 16.27
CA LEU A 180 -1.88 8.54 15.89
C LEU A 180 -1.65 8.37 14.38
N ASN A 181 -2.37 9.11 13.54
CA ASN A 181 -2.17 9.02 12.09
C ASN A 181 -0.83 9.61 11.66
N ALA A 182 -0.31 10.63 12.35
CA ALA A 182 1.03 11.16 12.06
C ALA A 182 2.13 10.15 12.43
N VAL A 183 2.05 9.52 13.61
CA VAL A 183 3.01 8.50 14.04
C VAL A 183 2.96 7.28 13.13
N GLN A 184 1.76 6.79 12.79
CA GLN A 184 1.62 5.68 11.86
C GLN A 184 2.14 6.02 10.46
N ALA A 185 1.79 7.21 9.95
CA ALA A 185 2.29 7.67 8.66
C ALA A 185 3.83 7.76 8.64
N PHE A 186 4.47 8.23 9.72
CA PHE A 186 5.92 8.27 9.81
C PHE A 186 6.56 6.89 9.56
N TRP A 187 6.03 5.84 10.18
CA TRP A 187 6.52 4.47 9.99
C TRP A 187 6.15 3.88 8.64
N ASP A 188 4.92 4.11 8.18
CA ASP A 188 4.41 3.72 6.86
C ASP A 188 5.22 4.37 5.71
N ILE A 189 5.87 5.50 5.96
CA ILE A 189 6.76 6.18 5.01
C ILE A 189 8.18 5.62 5.13
N THR A 190 8.70 5.62 6.35
CA THR A 190 10.14 5.38 6.57
C THR A 190 10.51 3.94 6.29
N ILE A 191 9.75 2.97 6.81
CA ILE A 191 10.11 1.55 6.73
C ILE A 191 10.04 1.06 5.27
N PRO A 192 8.93 1.25 4.52
CA PRO A 192 8.88 0.80 3.13
C PRO A 192 9.97 1.40 2.26
N TYR A 193 10.28 2.69 2.43
CA TYR A 193 11.33 3.34 1.66
C TYR A 193 12.70 2.71 1.93
N VAL A 194 13.07 2.56 3.21
CA VAL A 194 14.35 2.00 3.63
C VAL A 194 14.47 0.53 3.25
N VAL A 195 13.36 -0.21 3.25
CA VAL A 195 13.34 -1.61 2.84
C VAL A 195 13.45 -1.76 1.34
N VAL A 196 12.82 -0.92 0.51
CA VAL A 196 12.71 -1.18 -0.94
C VAL A 196 13.85 -0.57 -1.76
N HIS A 197 14.24 0.67 -1.49
CA HIS A 197 15.19 1.39 -2.36
C HIS A 197 16.67 1.17 -2.00
N PRO A 198 17.08 1.22 -0.72
CA PRO A 198 18.46 0.93 -0.33
C PRO A 198 18.91 -0.53 -0.51
N THR A 199 17.99 -1.49 -0.47
CA THR A 199 18.32 -2.93 -0.50
C THR A 199 18.39 -3.52 -1.91
N SER A 200 18.25 -2.69 -2.94
CA SER A 200 18.12 -3.10 -4.34
C SER A 200 16.93 -4.02 -4.65
N LEU A 201 16.00 -4.23 -3.71
CA LEU A 201 14.76 -4.99 -3.97
C LEU A 201 13.97 -4.39 -5.15
N PHE A 202 14.00 -3.06 -5.29
CA PHE A 202 13.41 -2.40 -6.45
C PHE A 202 14.11 -2.78 -7.76
N ASP A 203 15.43 -2.89 -7.78
CA ASP A 203 16.18 -3.19 -9.01
C ASP A 203 16.01 -4.66 -9.44
N GLU A 204 15.85 -5.57 -8.48
CA GLU A 204 15.63 -7.00 -8.72
C GLU A 204 14.19 -7.32 -9.16
N PHE A 205 13.19 -6.69 -8.52
CA PHE A 205 11.79 -6.99 -8.79
C PHE A 205 11.10 -5.96 -9.68
N GLY A 206 11.31 -4.66 -9.45
CA GLY A 206 10.90 -3.53 -10.31
C GLY A 206 9.70 -3.75 -11.24
N LEU A 207 8.56 -4.20 -10.72
CA LEU A 207 7.43 -4.70 -11.53
C LEU A 207 6.49 -3.56 -12.02
N TRP A 208 6.97 -2.31 -12.06
CA TRP A 208 6.14 -1.14 -12.37
C TRP A 208 5.67 -1.09 -13.83
#